data_AF-A0A6G3TGR4-F1
#
_entry.id   AF-A0A6G3TGR4-F1
#
_cell.length_a   1.000
_cell.length_b   1.000
_cell.length_c   1.000
_cell.angle_alpha   90.00
_cell.angle_beta   90.00
_cell.angle_gamma   90.00
#
_symmetry.space_group_name_H-M   'P 1'
#
loop_
_entity.id
_entity.type
_entity.pdbx_description
1 polymer ?
#
loop_
_entity_poly.entity_id
_entity_poly.type
_entity_poly.pdbx_seq_one_letter_code
_entity_poly.pdbx_strand_id
1 'polypeptide(L)'
;MSALPPHGEGTAGDRAIQQSLDTAWPADLDAVDERQLLAVGRALLRADATGVGRDRWPAYFGAAGQGVAPPAFATARFRIQAAVARQDGARDRAVVHLVWAGTDRGGTHTDGRITDLHFTRTTPTKEGEPAWIPQPRP
;
A
#
# COMPACT_ATOMS: atom_id res chain seq x y z
N MET A 1 -3.39 1.00 37.88
CA MET A 1 -3.04 2.06 36.91
C MET A 1 -2.37 1.37 35.74
N SER A 2 -3.10 1.18 34.63
CA SER A 2 -2.60 0.40 33.48
C SER A 2 -1.70 1.29 32.63
N ALA A 3 -0.43 0.92 32.54
CA ALA A 3 0.52 1.58 31.65
C ALA A 3 0.11 1.31 30.20
N LEU A 4 0.15 2.36 29.36
CA LEU A 4 -0.04 2.24 27.92
C LEU A 4 0.97 1.23 27.36
N PRO A 5 0.57 0.33 26.43
CA PRO A 5 1.48 -0.61 25.80
C PRO A 5 2.64 0.14 25.13
N PRO A 6 3.90 -0.32 25.26
CA PRO A 6 5.04 0.33 24.64
C PRO A 6 4.90 0.29 23.11
N HIS A 7 5.17 1.43 22.48
CA HIS A 7 5.08 1.61 21.03
C HIS A 7 5.84 0.52 20.25
N GLY A 8 5.14 -0.12 19.31
CA GLY A 8 5.73 -1.05 18.33
C GLY A 8 6.00 -2.46 18.86
N GLU A 9 5.00 -3.34 18.80
CA GLU A 9 5.17 -4.79 19.01
C GLU A 9 6.00 -5.51 17.92
N GLY A 10 6.61 -4.78 16.98
CA GLY A 10 7.34 -5.37 15.86
C GLY A 10 6.46 -6.33 15.04
N THR A 11 7.07 -7.40 14.53
CA THR A 11 6.42 -8.37 13.63
C THR A 11 5.21 -9.08 14.27
N ALA A 12 5.13 -9.15 15.61
CA ALA A 12 3.98 -9.74 16.30
C ALA A 12 2.74 -8.85 16.20
N GLY A 13 2.90 -7.53 16.38
CA GLY A 13 1.84 -6.56 16.17
C GLY A 13 1.38 -6.51 14.71
N ASP A 14 2.33 -6.57 13.77
CA ASP A 14 2.04 -6.64 12.33
C ASP A 14 1.14 -7.84 11.99
N ARG A 15 1.35 -9.00 12.62
CA ARG A 15 0.50 -10.19 12.45
C ARG A 15 -0.91 -9.97 12.97
N ALA A 16 -1.08 -9.32 14.13
CA ALA A 16 -2.39 -9.01 14.68
C ALA A 16 -3.16 -8.01 13.81
N ILE A 17 -2.46 -7.00 13.26
CA ILE A 17 -3.03 -6.04 12.32
C ILE A 17 -3.45 -6.76 11.03
N GLN A 18 -2.62 -7.64 10.49
CA GLN A 18 -2.93 -8.43 9.30
C GLN A 18 -4.18 -9.29 9.51
N GLN A 19 -4.28 -10.02 10.63
CA GLN A 19 -5.46 -10.82 10.95
C GLN A 19 -6.74 -9.97 11.07
N SER A 20 -6.60 -8.77 11.63
CA SER A 20 -7.71 -7.83 11.74
C SER A 20 -8.19 -7.34 10.37
N LEU A 21 -7.26 -7.03 9.45
CA LEU A 21 -7.57 -6.70 8.06
C LEU A 21 -8.25 -7.86 7.32
N ASP A 22 -7.70 -9.08 7.44
CA ASP A 22 -8.25 -10.25 6.76
C ASP A 22 -9.66 -10.60 7.25
N THR A 23 -9.95 -10.34 8.53
CA THR A 23 -11.28 -10.55 9.12
C THR A 23 -12.28 -9.47 8.67
N ALA A 24 -11.84 -8.20 8.65
CA ALA A 24 -12.70 -7.08 8.24
C ALA A 24 -13.00 -7.07 6.74
N TRP A 25 -12.04 -7.51 5.93
CA TRP A 25 -12.15 -7.61 4.48
C TRP A 25 -11.78 -9.02 4.03
N PRO A 26 -12.73 -9.95 3.88
CA PRO A 26 -12.48 -11.27 3.34
C PRO A 26 -11.94 -11.21 1.91
N ALA A 27 -11.06 -12.16 1.54
CA ALA A 27 -10.49 -12.22 0.20
C ALA A 27 -11.55 -12.54 -0.87
N ASP A 28 -11.55 -11.78 -1.95
CA ASP A 28 -12.50 -11.85 -3.06
C ASP A 28 -11.82 -11.79 -4.45
N LEU A 29 -10.49 -11.86 -4.48
CA LEU A 29 -9.66 -11.91 -5.69
C LEU A 29 -9.03 -13.30 -5.85
N ASP A 30 -8.62 -13.63 -7.09
CA ASP A 30 -7.75 -14.79 -7.31
C ASP A 30 -6.40 -14.59 -6.60
N ALA A 31 -5.82 -15.67 -6.09
CA ALA A 31 -4.59 -15.61 -5.32
C ALA A 31 -3.39 -15.08 -6.12
N VAL A 32 -3.36 -15.25 -7.45
CA VAL A 32 -2.34 -14.68 -8.33
C VAL A 32 -2.49 -13.15 -8.40
N ASP A 33 -3.72 -12.68 -8.64
CA ASP A 33 -4.04 -11.25 -8.70
C ASP A 33 -3.75 -10.56 -7.38
N GLU A 34 -4.19 -11.14 -6.26
CA GLU A 34 -3.95 -10.60 -4.93
C GLU A 34 -2.44 -10.48 -4.64
N ARG A 35 -1.64 -11.53 -4.93
CA ARG A 35 -0.19 -11.47 -4.73
C ARG A 35 0.47 -10.38 -5.57
N GLN A 36 0.06 -10.22 -6.83
CA GLN A 36 0.60 -9.19 -7.72
C GLN A 36 0.24 -7.79 -7.23
N LEU A 37 -1.03 -7.56 -6.89
CA LEU A 37 -1.52 -6.28 -6.36
C LEU A 37 -0.82 -5.91 -5.06
N LEU A 38 -0.62 -6.85 -4.14
CA LEU A 38 0.13 -6.62 -2.91
C LEU A 38 1.59 -6.28 -3.17
N ALA A 39 2.25 -6.94 -4.12
CA ALA A 39 3.63 -6.64 -4.48
C ALA A 39 3.76 -5.22 -5.07
N VAL A 40 2.89 -4.87 -6.03
CA VAL A 40 2.89 -3.56 -6.68
C VAL A 40 2.48 -2.46 -5.69
N GLY A 41 1.42 -2.65 -4.91
CA GLY A 41 0.91 -1.69 -3.94
C GLY A 41 1.93 -1.37 -2.84
N ARG A 42 2.63 -2.39 -2.30
CA ARG A 42 3.71 -2.17 -1.33
C ARG A 42 4.88 -1.37 -1.92
N ALA A 43 5.26 -1.68 -3.16
CA ALA A 43 6.34 -0.97 -3.84
C ALA A 43 5.95 0.49 -4.15
N LEU A 44 4.71 0.71 -4.58
CA LEU A 44 4.17 2.03 -4.89
C LEU A 44 4.06 2.92 -3.65
N LEU A 45 3.51 2.40 -2.54
CA LEU A 45 3.43 3.13 -1.27
C LEU A 45 4.81 3.52 -0.74
N ARG A 46 5.80 2.62 -0.84
CA ARG A 46 7.18 2.94 -0.44
C ARG A 46 7.76 4.05 -1.32
N ALA A 47 7.50 4.02 -2.63
CA ALA A 47 7.95 5.08 -3.55
C ALA A 47 7.26 6.41 -3.27
N ASP A 48 5.98 6.40 -2.91
CA ASP A 48 5.23 7.58 -2.50
C ASP A 48 5.81 8.18 -1.21
N ALA A 49 5.94 7.37 -0.15
CA ALA A 49 6.38 7.84 1.15
C ALA A 49 7.85 8.29 1.20
N THR A 50 8.74 7.62 0.46
CA THR A 50 10.20 7.82 0.56
C THR A 50 10.82 8.52 -0.65
N GLY A 51 10.13 8.51 -1.80
CA GLY A 51 10.64 9.01 -3.08
C GLY A 51 11.46 7.98 -3.86
N VAL A 52 11.90 6.90 -3.22
CA VAL A 52 12.76 5.89 -3.85
C VAL A 52 11.94 5.03 -4.81
N GLY A 53 12.33 5.01 -6.08
CA GLY A 53 11.72 4.19 -7.11
C GLY A 53 10.51 4.82 -7.82
N ARG A 54 10.18 6.10 -7.56
CA ARG A 54 9.09 6.82 -8.25
C ARG A 54 9.22 6.77 -9.79
N ASP A 55 10.45 6.71 -10.30
CA ASP A 55 10.74 6.61 -11.75
C ASP A 55 10.14 5.38 -12.43
N ARG A 56 9.76 4.34 -11.66
CA ARG A 56 9.08 3.14 -12.18
C ARG A 56 7.59 3.37 -12.47
N TRP A 57 7.02 4.45 -11.94
CA TRP A 57 5.61 4.80 -12.10
C TRP A 57 5.42 6.25 -12.57
N PRO A 58 5.98 6.63 -13.73
CA PRO A 58 5.88 7.99 -14.23
C PRO A 58 4.43 8.40 -14.53
N ALA A 59 3.58 7.46 -14.94
CA ALA A 59 2.15 7.73 -15.15
C ALA A 59 1.39 8.03 -13.84
N TYR A 60 1.79 7.41 -12.73
CA TYR A 60 1.15 7.59 -11.42
C TYR A 60 1.64 8.87 -10.72
N PHE A 61 2.95 9.12 -10.72
CA PHE A 61 3.55 10.29 -10.05
C PHE A 61 3.66 11.52 -10.95
N GLY A 62 3.81 11.34 -12.26
CA GLY A 62 4.05 12.41 -13.23
C GLY A 62 2.79 13.10 -13.75
N ALA A 63 1.64 12.40 -13.81
CA ALA A 63 0.36 13.05 -14.11
C ALA A 63 -0.15 13.92 -12.94
N ALA A 64 0.32 13.64 -11.72
CA ALA A 64 -0.11 14.25 -10.47
C ALA A 64 0.86 15.32 -9.94
N GLY A 65 1.53 16.04 -10.84
CA GLY A 65 2.54 17.08 -10.53
C GLY A 65 2.08 18.22 -9.61
N GLN A 66 0.85 18.22 -9.10
CA GLN A 66 0.35 19.20 -8.12
C GLN A 66 -0.34 18.59 -6.88
N GLY A 67 -0.51 17.26 -6.78
CA GLY A 67 -1.28 16.62 -5.70
C GLY A 67 -0.55 15.56 -4.89
N VAL A 68 0.60 15.07 -5.36
CA VAL A 68 1.38 14.08 -4.62
C VAL A 68 2.20 14.79 -3.55
N ALA A 69 1.92 14.48 -2.28
CA ALA A 69 2.71 15.00 -1.17
C ALA A 69 4.21 14.71 -1.41
N PRO A 70 5.10 15.68 -1.16
CA PRO A 70 6.53 15.45 -1.25
C PRO A 70 6.91 14.30 -0.31
N PRO A 71 7.86 13.43 -0.69
CA PRO A 71 8.22 12.30 0.13
C PRO A 71 8.71 12.78 1.49
N ALA A 72 8.02 12.43 2.56
CA ALA A 72 8.27 12.95 3.91
C ALA A 72 9.08 12.00 4.79
N PHE A 73 9.14 10.71 4.44
CA PHE A 73 9.69 9.65 5.29
C PHE A 73 11.08 9.20 4.83
N ALA A 74 11.95 8.90 5.79
CA ALA A 74 13.22 8.26 5.51
C ALA A 74 13.00 6.75 5.24
N THR A 75 13.68 6.18 4.24
CA THR A 75 13.52 4.76 3.87
C THR A 75 13.76 3.80 5.04
N ALA A 76 14.76 4.09 5.88
CA ALA A 76 15.07 3.28 7.06
C ALA A 76 14.03 3.38 8.19
N ARG A 77 13.11 4.35 8.11
CA ARG A 77 12.08 4.62 9.12
C ARG A 77 10.68 4.50 8.55
N PHE A 78 10.49 3.69 7.51
CA PHE A 78 9.19 3.42 6.91
C PHE A 78 8.96 1.91 6.81
N ARG A 79 7.86 1.42 7.40
CA ARG A 79 7.46 0.01 7.35
C ARG A 79 6.00 -0.13 6.96
N ILE A 80 5.70 -1.16 6.19
CA ILE A 80 4.33 -1.59 5.92
C ILE A 80 4.05 -2.73 6.91
N GLN A 81 3.03 -2.54 7.75
CA GLN A 81 2.67 -3.44 8.83
C GLN A 81 1.77 -4.56 8.34
N ALA A 82 0.82 -4.22 7.47
CA ALA A 82 -0.11 -5.18 6.91
C ALA A 82 -0.66 -4.68 5.57
N ALA A 83 -1.16 -5.59 4.75
CA ALA A 83 -1.75 -5.24 3.47
C ALA A 83 -2.74 -6.30 2.99
N VAL A 84 -3.83 -5.86 2.37
CA VAL A 84 -4.81 -6.73 1.71
C VAL A 84 -5.20 -6.13 0.36
N ALA A 85 -5.48 -6.97 -0.64
CA ALA A 85 -5.99 -6.51 -1.94
C ALA A 85 -7.39 -7.10 -2.17
N ARG A 86 -8.34 -6.26 -2.54
CA ARG A 86 -9.76 -6.63 -2.68
C ARG A 86 -10.34 -6.10 -3.99
N GLN A 87 -11.42 -6.70 -4.45
CA GLN A 87 -12.15 -6.22 -5.62
C GLN A 87 -12.83 -4.88 -5.30
N ASP A 88 -12.76 -3.92 -6.22
CA ASP A 88 -13.33 -2.58 -6.04
C ASP A 88 -14.58 -2.39 -6.91
N GLY A 89 -15.66 -3.08 -6.53
CA GLY A 89 -16.98 -3.00 -7.17
C GLY A 89 -17.11 -3.63 -8.56
N ALA A 90 -16.01 -3.85 -9.29
CA ALA A 90 -15.98 -4.47 -10.60
C ALA A 90 -14.78 -5.42 -10.75
N ARG A 91 -14.89 -6.45 -11.61
CA ARG A 91 -13.86 -7.48 -11.80
C ARG A 91 -12.54 -6.96 -12.36
N ASP A 92 -12.58 -5.82 -13.03
CA ASP A 92 -11.44 -5.11 -13.59
C ASP A 92 -10.90 -4.04 -12.65
N ARG A 93 -11.39 -3.95 -11.41
CA ARG A 93 -10.97 -2.96 -10.43
C ARG A 93 -10.58 -3.64 -9.12
N ALA A 94 -9.50 -3.17 -8.54
CA ALA A 94 -9.04 -3.63 -7.24
C ALA A 94 -8.55 -2.47 -6.39
N VAL A 95 -8.71 -2.62 -5.08
CA VAL A 95 -8.18 -1.71 -4.07
C VAL A 95 -7.20 -2.46 -3.20
N VAL A 96 -6.05 -1.86 -2.94
CA VAL A 96 -5.05 -2.38 -2.01
C VAL A 96 -5.05 -1.50 -0.77
N HIS A 97 -5.49 -2.07 0.34
CA HIS A 97 -5.48 -1.44 1.65
C HIS A 97 -4.15 -1.73 2.33
N LEU A 98 -3.38 -0.69 2.62
CA LEU A 98 -2.06 -0.81 3.25
C LEU A 98 -2.06 -0.12 4.59
N VAL A 99 -1.62 -0.83 5.63
CA VAL A 99 -1.34 -0.26 6.94
C VAL A 99 0.15 -0.06 7.08
N TRP A 100 0.58 1.13 7.46
CA TRP A 100 1.99 1.48 7.56
C TRP A 100 2.29 2.38 8.76
N ALA A 101 3.56 2.32 9.14
CA ALA A 101 4.14 3.17 10.15
C ALA A 101 5.42 3.80 9.62
N GLY A 102 5.69 5.03 10.03
CA GLY A 102 6.95 5.66 9.73
C GLY A 102 7.24 6.89 10.56
N THR A 103 8.51 7.29 10.54
CA THR A 103 8.96 8.54 11.15
C THR A 103 9.42 9.47 10.04
N ASP A 104 8.83 10.65 9.99
CA ASP A 104 9.20 11.66 9.01
C ASP A 104 10.63 12.20 9.28
N ARG A 105 11.15 13.02 8.37
CA ARG A 105 12.48 13.63 8.55
C ARG A 105 12.53 14.65 9.70
N GLY A 106 11.38 15.17 10.14
CA GLY A 106 11.26 16.04 11.31
C GLY A 106 11.25 15.29 12.65
N GLY A 107 11.19 13.95 12.63
CA GLY A 107 11.12 13.11 13.82
C GLY A 107 9.69 12.79 14.28
N THR A 108 8.66 13.25 13.58
CA THR A 108 7.26 12.92 13.88
C THR A 108 7.02 11.45 13.56
N HIS A 109 6.63 10.68 14.57
CA HIS A 109 6.25 9.28 14.38
C HIS A 109 4.77 9.15 14.04
N THR A 110 4.46 8.22 13.16
CA THR A 110 3.12 7.87 12.74
C THR A 110 3.03 6.35 12.66
N ASP A 111 1.98 5.78 13.26
CA ASP A 111 1.75 4.34 13.34
C ASP A 111 0.30 4.03 12.95
N GLY A 112 0.06 2.88 12.31
CA GLY A 112 -1.28 2.41 11.96
C GLY A 112 -2.01 3.26 10.91
N ARG A 113 -1.29 4.00 10.04
CA ARG A 113 -1.95 4.75 8.96
C ARG A 113 -2.43 3.81 7.87
N ILE A 114 -3.64 4.04 7.41
CA ILE A 114 -4.24 3.33 6.28
C ILE A 114 -4.02 4.16 5.01
N THR A 115 -3.66 3.49 3.93
CA THR A 115 -3.62 4.07 2.59
C THR A 115 -4.23 3.09 1.61
N ASP A 116 -5.19 3.59 0.85
CA ASP A 116 -5.87 2.85 -0.19
C ASP A 116 -5.27 3.22 -1.55
N LEU A 117 -4.89 2.20 -2.30
CA LEU A 117 -4.37 2.33 -3.66
C LEU A 117 -5.31 1.62 -4.61
N HIS A 118 -5.86 2.35 -5.58
CA HIS A 118 -6.80 1.80 -6.55
C HIS A 118 -6.06 1.35 -7.81
N PHE A 119 -6.51 0.25 -8.40
CA PHE A 119 -5.93 -0.39 -9.58
C PHE A 119 -7.03 -0.73 -10.58
N THR A 120 -6.70 -0.62 -11.86
CA THR A 120 -7.51 -1.17 -12.94
C THR A 120 -6.74 -2.24 -13.68
N ARG A 121 -7.43 -3.32 -14.05
CA ARG A 121 -6.89 -4.41 -14.84
C ARG A 121 -6.85 -3.95 -16.29
N THR A 122 -5.70 -4.10 -16.93
CA THR A 122 -5.63 -3.98 -18.40
C THR A 122 -5.74 -5.35 -19.06
N THR A 123 -6.28 -5.35 -20.27
CA THR A 123 -6.24 -6.52 -21.14
C THR A 123 -4.78 -6.84 -21.47
N PRO A 124 -4.31 -8.08 -21.27
CA PRO A 124 -2.92 -8.43 -21.52
C PRO A 124 -2.53 -8.12 -22.97
N THR A 125 -1.49 -7.32 -23.19
CA THR A 125 -0.91 -7.09 -24.52
C THR A 125 0.09 -8.18 -24.92
N LYS A 126 0.46 -9.07 -23.98
CA LYS A 126 1.18 -10.32 -24.22
C LYS A 126 0.53 -11.43 -23.39
N GLU A 127 0.47 -12.63 -23.95
CA GLU A 127 -0.08 -13.83 -23.32
C GLU A 127 0.48 -14.02 -21.90
N GLY A 128 -0.41 -14.09 -20.90
CA GLY A 128 -0.13 -14.80 -19.65
C GLY A 128 -0.25 -14.03 -18.34
N GLU A 129 -0.10 -12.69 -18.30
CA GLU A 129 -0.15 -11.95 -17.03
C GLU A 129 -1.14 -10.78 -17.08
N PRO A 130 -2.18 -10.75 -16.22
CA PRO A 130 -3.00 -9.56 -16.05
C PRO A 130 -2.12 -8.41 -15.53
N ALA A 131 -2.08 -7.28 -16.24
CA ALA A 131 -1.32 -6.12 -15.79
C ALA A 131 -2.25 -5.15 -15.05
N TRP A 132 -2.16 -5.15 -13.72
CA TRP A 132 -2.83 -4.18 -12.86
C TRP A 132 -2.11 -2.83 -12.90
N ILE A 133 -2.80 -1.77 -13.29
CA ILE A 133 -2.26 -0.42 -13.40
C ILE A 133 -2.78 0.42 -12.23
N PRO A 134 -1.91 1.01 -11.40
CA PRO A 134 -2.33 1.90 -10.32
C PRO A 134 -2.95 3.17 -10.88
N GLN A 135 -4.06 3.59 -10.29
CA GLN A 135 -4.77 4.81 -10.63
C GLN A 135 -4.39 5.93 -9.65
N PRO A 136 -3.95 7.11 -10.13
CA PRO A 136 -3.70 8.23 -9.25
C PRO A 136 -4.98 8.62 -8.51
N ARG A 137 -4.82 9.07 -7.25
CA ARG A 137 -5.95 9.59 -6.45
C ARG A 137 -6.56 10.80 -7.18
N PRO A 138 -7.90 10.91 -7.26
CA PRO A 138 -8.58 12.07 -7.83
C PRO A 138 -8.29 13.36 -7.05
#